data_AF-K9RNS1-F1
#
_entry.id   AF-K9RNS1-F1
#
_cell.length_a   1.000
_cell.length_b   1.000
_cell.length_c   1.000
_cell.angle_alpha   90.00
_cell.angle_beta   90.00
_cell.angle_gamma   90.00
#
_symmetry.space_group_name_H-M   'P 1'
#
loop_
_entity.id
_entity.type
_entity.pdbx_description
1 polymer ?
#
loop_
_entity_poly.entity_id
_entity_poly.type
_entity_poly.pdbx_seq_one_letter_code
_entity_poly.pdbx_strand_id
1 'polypeptide(L)'
;MFENKKQVVSGIVALSGTFVTPDTAQASLNRSNLNFLVKTTQKSAAARQASDALNKVKATKKVFDFVKKDVEKAINKATNIRNDALKKVHQAEEIAKGAKEDWDIKMIIAKKKLKECQHNPEKKYLLKQLKQVKEDVEQAKQNFETKQSIVAQKKLQLQHSQETLAATIEMQDNRLQAAKKACEIAQTEQQNAILYATSYAA
;
A
#
# COMPACT_ATOMS: atom_id res chain seq x y z
N MET A 1 23.71 -3.95 64.32
CA MET A 1 24.15 -5.13 63.53
C MET A 1 23.19 -6.26 63.86
N PHE A 2 22.21 -6.51 62.99
CA PHE A 2 21.23 -7.57 63.14
C PHE A 2 21.63 -8.72 62.20
N GLU A 3 22.07 -9.83 62.78
CA GLU A 3 22.25 -11.09 62.08
C GLU A 3 20.89 -11.58 61.58
N ASN A 4 20.70 -11.61 60.27
CA ASN A 4 19.57 -12.28 59.65
C ASN A 4 20.13 -13.43 58.82
N LYS A 5 20.41 -14.55 59.52
CA LYS A 5 20.73 -15.83 58.90
C LYS A 5 19.48 -16.29 58.15
N LYS A 6 19.37 -15.92 56.87
CA LYS A 6 18.43 -16.57 55.95
C LYS A 6 18.82 -18.03 55.85
N GLN A 7 18.14 -18.88 56.61
CA GLN A 7 18.07 -20.31 56.32
C GLN A 7 17.46 -20.45 54.92
N VAL A 8 18.32 -20.71 53.95
CA VAL A 8 17.90 -21.16 52.62
C VAL A 8 17.40 -22.59 52.80
N VAL A 9 16.09 -22.76 52.96
CA VAL A 9 15.46 -24.08 52.86
C VAL A 9 15.45 -24.44 51.37
N SER A 10 16.56 -24.99 50.91
CA SER A 10 16.65 -25.68 49.61
C SER A 10 15.94 -27.03 49.73
N GLY A 11 14.62 -27.01 49.69
CA GLY A 11 13.79 -28.20 49.57
C GLY A 11 13.76 -28.68 48.12
N ILE A 12 14.52 -29.73 47.81
CA ILE A 12 14.33 -30.50 46.58
C ILE A 12 13.05 -31.32 46.77
N VAL A 13 11.98 -30.95 46.08
CA VAL A 13 10.75 -31.75 46.03
C VAL A 13 11.02 -32.93 45.09
N ALA A 14 11.20 -34.13 45.66
CA ALA A 14 11.14 -35.39 44.92
C ALA A 14 9.67 -35.70 44.60
N LEU A 15 9.38 -36.03 43.33
CA LEU A 15 8.04 -36.35 42.80
C LEU A 15 7.46 -37.69 43.29
N SER A 16 7.88 -38.18 44.45
CA SER A 16 7.33 -39.38 45.10
C SER A 16 7.58 -39.25 46.61
N GLY A 17 6.51 -39.08 47.39
CA GLY A 17 6.54 -38.66 48.79
C GLY A 17 7.19 -39.65 49.77
N THR A 18 8.51 -39.70 49.80
CA THR A 18 9.29 -40.32 50.88
C THR A 18 10.41 -39.36 51.31
N PHE A 19 10.38 -38.94 52.57
CA PHE A 19 11.42 -38.14 53.21
C PHE A 19 12.67 -38.99 53.44
N VAL A 20 13.82 -38.53 52.95
CA VAL A 20 15.14 -39.17 53.16
C VAL A 20 16.00 -38.24 54.01
N THR A 21 16.65 -38.78 55.04
CA THR A 21 17.56 -38.07 55.95
C THR A 21 18.83 -37.54 55.25
N PRO A 22 19.46 -36.45 55.75
CA PRO A 22 20.51 -35.71 55.02
C PRO A 22 21.77 -36.52 54.71
N ASP A 23 22.17 -37.42 55.61
CA ASP A 23 23.42 -38.19 55.46
C ASP A 23 23.35 -39.26 54.36
N THR A 24 22.15 -39.60 53.90
CA THR A 24 21.91 -40.49 52.75
C THR A 24 21.60 -39.74 51.45
N ALA A 25 21.39 -38.41 51.51
CA ALA A 25 21.15 -37.58 50.32
C ALA A 25 22.45 -37.21 49.59
N GLN A 26 23.61 -37.42 50.22
CA GLN A 26 24.92 -37.06 49.66
C GLN A 26 25.49 -38.10 48.69
N ALA A 27 24.70 -39.11 48.31
CA ALA A 27 25.15 -40.21 47.47
C ALA A 27 24.17 -40.52 46.31
N SER A 28 23.91 -39.57 45.40
CA SER A 28 23.59 -39.88 43.98
C SER A 28 23.34 -38.66 43.07
N LEU A 29 23.92 -37.48 43.35
CA LEU A 29 24.19 -36.51 42.28
C LEU A 29 25.55 -36.84 41.66
N ASN A 30 25.68 -38.07 41.14
CA ASN A 30 26.78 -38.39 40.25
C ASN A 30 26.67 -37.47 39.03
N ARG A 31 27.82 -36.97 38.51
CA ARG A 31 27.90 -36.14 37.29
C ARG A 31 26.99 -36.64 36.16
N SER A 32 26.77 -37.95 36.06
CA SER A 32 25.87 -38.61 35.11
C SER A 32 24.38 -38.22 35.26
N ASN A 33 23.84 -38.11 36.47
CA ASN A 33 22.44 -37.72 36.70
C ASN A 33 22.21 -36.22 36.42
N LEU A 34 23.19 -35.39 36.77
CA LEU A 34 23.20 -33.95 36.44
C LEU A 34 23.31 -33.73 34.92
N ASN A 35 24.22 -34.45 34.25
CA ASN A 35 24.36 -34.40 32.80
C ASN A 35 23.09 -34.90 32.08
N PHE A 36 22.43 -35.92 32.61
CA PHE A 36 21.15 -36.40 32.08
C PHE A 36 20.08 -35.32 32.19
N LEU A 37 19.87 -34.74 33.39
CA LEU A 37 18.89 -33.67 33.61
C LEU A 37 19.14 -32.44 32.73
N VAL A 38 20.41 -32.03 32.59
CA VAL A 38 20.81 -30.91 31.71
C VAL A 38 20.49 -31.22 30.25
N LYS A 39 20.83 -32.43 29.76
CA LYS A 39 20.50 -32.86 28.39
C LYS A 39 18.98 -32.91 28.14
N THR A 40 18.21 -33.44 29.08
CA THR A 40 16.74 -33.49 28.96
C THR A 40 16.13 -32.09 28.94
N THR A 41 16.61 -31.19 29.81
CA THR A 41 16.15 -29.79 29.86
C THR A 41 16.51 -29.02 28.59
N GLN A 42 17.73 -29.21 28.07
CA GLN A 42 18.18 -28.61 26.80
C GLN A 42 17.36 -29.11 25.61
N LYS A 43 17.08 -30.42 25.54
CA LYS A 43 16.23 -31.01 24.51
C LYS A 43 14.81 -30.44 24.55
N SER A 44 14.22 -30.31 25.74
CA SER A 44 12.89 -29.71 25.90
C SER A 44 12.87 -28.20 25.56
N ALA A 45 13.92 -27.45 25.92
CA ALA A 45 14.04 -26.04 25.58
C ALA A 45 14.19 -25.82 24.07
N ALA A 46 15.02 -26.62 23.40
CA ALA A 46 15.22 -26.55 21.96
C ALA A 46 13.95 -26.93 21.17
N ALA A 47 13.21 -27.94 21.64
CA ALA A 47 11.91 -28.30 21.05
C ALA A 47 10.86 -27.18 21.20
N ARG A 48 10.83 -26.47 22.34
CA ARG A 48 9.96 -25.29 22.54
C ARG A 48 10.34 -24.15 21.59
N GLN A 49 11.63 -23.84 21.47
CA GLN A 49 12.11 -22.81 20.55
C GLN A 49 11.75 -23.11 19.08
N ALA A 50 11.88 -24.36 18.65
CA ALA A 50 11.47 -24.78 17.30
C ALA A 50 9.95 -24.64 17.08
N SER A 51 9.13 -24.94 18.10
CA SER A 51 7.68 -24.76 18.05
C SER A 51 7.27 -23.28 17.97
N ASP A 52 7.89 -22.43 18.78
CA ASP A 52 7.64 -20.99 18.80
C ASP A 52 8.05 -20.34 17.46
N ALA A 53 9.18 -20.76 16.88
CA ALA A 53 9.62 -20.31 15.56
C ALA A 53 8.63 -20.73 14.44
N LEU A 54 8.07 -21.94 14.50
CA LEU A 54 7.01 -22.37 13.58
C LEU A 54 5.75 -21.49 13.70
N ASN A 55 5.36 -21.14 14.92
CA ASN A 55 4.21 -20.24 15.15
C ASN A 55 4.49 -18.84 14.60
N LYS A 56 5.72 -18.34 14.73
CA LYS A 56 6.16 -17.08 14.12
C LYS A 56 6.05 -17.12 12.59
N VAL A 57 6.46 -18.20 11.94
CA VAL A 57 6.29 -18.39 10.48
C VAL A 57 4.82 -18.38 10.06
N LYS A 58 3.94 -19.07 10.80
CA LYS A 58 2.50 -19.06 10.51
C LYS A 58 1.91 -17.65 10.65
N ALA A 59 2.32 -16.91 11.68
CA ALA A 59 1.87 -15.55 11.90
C ALA A 59 2.34 -14.60 10.80
N THR A 60 3.64 -14.61 10.45
CA THR A 60 4.19 -13.75 9.40
C THR A 60 3.58 -14.06 8.03
N LYS A 61 3.34 -15.34 7.71
CA LYS A 61 2.66 -15.73 6.46
C LYS A 61 1.24 -15.17 6.37
N LYS A 62 0.46 -15.23 7.47
CA LYS A 62 -0.89 -14.62 7.52
C LYS A 62 -0.83 -13.11 7.28
N VAL A 63 0.15 -12.43 7.88
CA VAL A 63 0.36 -10.99 7.67
C VAL A 63 0.72 -10.71 6.21
N PHE A 64 1.61 -11.50 5.61
CA PHE A 64 1.97 -11.36 4.20
C PHE A 64 0.77 -11.55 3.26
N ASP A 65 -0.04 -12.59 3.47
CA ASP A 65 -1.25 -12.82 2.68
C ASP A 65 -2.27 -11.68 2.84
N PHE A 66 -2.38 -11.10 4.04
CA PHE A 66 -3.21 -9.93 4.29
C PHE A 66 -2.67 -8.69 3.57
N VAL A 67 -1.37 -8.40 3.71
CA VAL A 67 -0.71 -7.27 3.05
C VAL A 67 -0.87 -7.37 1.53
N LYS A 68 -0.69 -8.56 0.94
CA LYS A 68 -0.90 -8.77 -0.50
C LYS A 68 -2.30 -8.36 -0.95
N LYS A 69 -3.34 -8.80 -0.24
CA LYS A 69 -4.73 -8.43 -0.54
C LYS A 69 -5.00 -6.93 -0.35
N ASP A 70 -4.41 -6.33 0.67
CA ASP A 70 -4.58 -4.91 0.98
C ASP A 70 -3.90 -4.02 -0.08
N VAL A 71 -2.70 -4.40 -0.50
CA VAL A 71 -1.94 -3.78 -1.60
C VAL A 71 -2.76 -3.81 -2.90
N GLU A 72 -3.28 -4.97 -3.29
CA GLU A 72 -4.11 -5.10 -4.50
C GLU A 72 -5.35 -4.20 -4.45
N LYS A 73 -6.03 -4.12 -3.30
CA LYS A 73 -7.17 -3.22 -3.11
C LYS A 73 -6.79 -1.74 -3.23
N ALA A 74 -5.67 -1.33 -2.63
CA ALA A 74 -5.20 0.05 -2.69
C ALA A 74 -4.82 0.47 -4.11
N ILE A 75 -4.09 -0.37 -4.84
CA ILE A 75 -3.70 -0.13 -6.24
C ILE A 75 -4.94 -0.06 -7.14
N ASN A 76 -5.90 -0.97 -6.96
CA ASN A 76 -7.15 -0.95 -7.72
C ASN A 76 -7.95 0.34 -7.47
N LYS A 77 -8.03 0.80 -6.22
CA LYS A 77 -8.69 2.07 -5.88
C LYS A 77 -8.02 3.26 -6.57
N ALA A 78 -6.69 3.37 -6.51
CA ALA A 78 -5.95 4.44 -7.16
C ALA A 78 -6.08 4.40 -8.69
N THR A 79 -6.07 3.19 -9.27
CA THR A 79 -6.27 2.97 -10.71
C THR A 79 -7.66 3.43 -11.16
N ASN A 80 -8.69 3.13 -10.38
CA ASN A 80 -10.05 3.59 -10.66
C ASN A 80 -10.16 5.12 -10.63
N ILE A 81 -9.53 5.79 -9.67
CA ILE A 81 -9.49 7.25 -9.61
C ILE A 81 -8.83 7.84 -10.86
N ARG A 82 -7.69 7.29 -11.29
CA ARG A 82 -7.02 7.69 -12.53
C ARG A 82 -7.90 7.47 -13.76
N ASN A 83 -8.60 6.34 -13.83
CA ASN A 83 -9.50 6.02 -14.93
C ASN A 83 -10.67 7.01 -15.01
N ASP A 84 -11.24 7.39 -13.87
CA ASP A 84 -12.32 8.36 -13.81
C ASP A 84 -11.84 9.77 -14.19
N ALA A 85 -10.62 10.15 -13.78
CA ALA A 85 -10.00 11.39 -14.22
C ALA A 85 -9.78 11.41 -15.75
N LEU A 86 -9.31 10.30 -16.32
CA LEU A 86 -9.10 10.15 -17.76
C LEU A 86 -10.42 10.29 -18.55
N LYS A 87 -11.49 9.62 -18.09
CA LYS A 87 -12.83 9.76 -18.68
C LYS A 87 -13.30 11.21 -18.68
N LYS A 88 -13.10 11.93 -17.57
CA LYS A 88 -13.47 13.35 -17.45
C LYS A 88 -12.66 14.26 -18.38
N VAL A 89 -11.39 13.95 -18.62
CA VAL A 89 -10.58 14.66 -19.63
C VAL A 89 -11.17 14.46 -21.02
N HIS A 90 -11.43 13.21 -21.43
CA HIS A 90 -12.00 12.93 -22.74
C HIS A 90 -13.38 13.58 -22.94
N GLN A 91 -14.25 13.53 -21.93
CA GLN A 91 -15.54 14.23 -21.99
C GLN A 91 -15.36 15.75 -22.16
N ALA A 92 -14.41 16.36 -21.45
CA ALA A 92 -14.13 17.79 -21.60
C ALA A 92 -13.54 18.11 -22.99
N GLU A 93 -12.69 17.24 -23.53
CA GLU A 93 -12.10 17.39 -24.87
C GLU A 93 -13.16 17.35 -25.97
N GLU A 94 -14.10 16.40 -25.90
CA GLU A 94 -15.22 16.32 -26.84
C GLU A 94 -16.11 17.58 -26.78
N ILE A 95 -16.41 18.08 -25.57
CA ILE A 95 -17.17 19.32 -25.40
C ILE A 95 -16.40 20.53 -25.98
N ALA A 96 -15.10 20.62 -25.72
CA ALA A 96 -14.26 21.69 -26.26
C ALA A 96 -14.15 21.62 -27.79
N LYS A 97 -14.10 20.42 -28.36
CA LYS A 97 -14.13 20.19 -29.81
C LYS A 97 -15.45 20.67 -30.41
N GLY A 98 -16.59 20.33 -29.82
CA GLY A 98 -17.89 20.84 -30.26
C GLY A 98 -17.98 22.37 -30.18
N ALA A 99 -17.44 22.98 -29.12
CA ALA A 99 -17.38 24.44 -29.01
C ALA A 99 -16.46 25.09 -30.06
N LYS A 100 -15.37 24.41 -30.44
CA LYS A 100 -14.49 24.84 -31.53
C LYS A 100 -15.21 24.78 -32.88
N GLU A 101 -15.91 23.70 -33.16
CA GLU A 101 -16.68 23.53 -34.39
C GLU A 101 -17.78 24.61 -34.52
N ASP A 102 -18.49 24.93 -33.43
CA ASP A 102 -19.45 26.05 -33.41
C ASP A 102 -18.78 27.40 -33.73
N TRP A 103 -17.63 27.67 -33.11
CA TRP A 103 -16.86 28.89 -33.39
C TRP A 103 -16.41 28.95 -34.86
N ASP A 104 -15.91 27.85 -35.41
CA ASP A 104 -15.48 27.75 -36.81
C ASP A 104 -16.65 27.98 -37.78
N ILE A 105 -17.82 27.41 -37.50
CA ILE A 105 -19.05 27.63 -38.29
C ILE A 105 -19.44 29.11 -38.28
N LYS A 106 -19.49 29.73 -37.09
CA LYS A 106 -19.83 31.16 -36.98
C LYS A 106 -18.81 32.05 -37.67
N MET A 107 -17.52 31.69 -37.61
CA MET A 107 -16.45 32.40 -38.33
C MET A 107 -16.63 32.31 -39.86
N ILE A 108 -17.05 31.15 -40.39
CA ILE A 108 -17.37 31.00 -41.82
C ILE A 108 -18.55 31.89 -42.20
N ILE A 109 -19.61 31.92 -41.38
CA ILE A 109 -20.79 32.78 -41.62
C ILE A 109 -20.38 34.26 -41.61
N ALA A 110 -19.54 34.67 -40.64
CA ALA A 110 -19.02 36.03 -40.55
C ALA A 110 -18.24 36.42 -41.80
N LYS A 111 -17.36 35.55 -42.31
CA LYS A 111 -16.61 35.79 -43.55
C LYS A 111 -17.53 35.92 -44.77
N LYS A 112 -18.59 35.11 -44.86
CA LYS A 112 -19.58 35.21 -45.95
C LYS A 112 -20.32 36.55 -45.89
N LYS A 113 -20.85 36.93 -44.72
CA LYS A 113 -21.55 38.22 -44.54
C LYS A 113 -20.65 39.42 -44.75
N LEU A 114 -19.37 39.33 -44.35
CA LEU A 114 -18.39 40.39 -44.61
C LEU A 114 -18.21 40.61 -46.11
N LYS A 115 -18.07 39.54 -46.89
CA LYS A 115 -17.97 39.62 -48.36
C LYS A 115 -19.25 40.21 -48.97
N GLU A 116 -20.43 39.78 -48.54
CA GLU A 116 -21.70 40.33 -49.02
C GLU A 116 -21.84 41.84 -48.74
N CYS A 117 -21.40 42.28 -47.55
CA CYS A 117 -21.41 43.68 -47.17
C CYS A 117 -20.39 44.51 -47.97
N GLN A 118 -19.22 43.94 -48.30
CA GLN A 118 -18.22 44.59 -49.17
C GLN A 118 -18.73 44.78 -50.60
N HIS A 119 -19.53 43.84 -51.13
CA HIS A 119 -20.11 43.94 -52.47
C HIS A 119 -21.34 44.86 -52.53
N ASN A 120 -22.00 45.13 -51.39
CA ASN A 120 -23.19 45.98 -51.32
C ASN A 120 -23.11 46.97 -50.14
N PRO A 121 -22.15 47.92 -50.17
CA PRO A 121 -21.87 48.80 -49.03
C PRO A 121 -23.03 49.73 -48.67
N GLU A 122 -23.92 50.03 -49.61
CA GLU A 122 -25.05 50.96 -49.43
C GLU A 122 -26.20 50.38 -48.60
N LYS A 123 -26.22 49.05 -48.40
CA LYS A 123 -27.30 48.35 -47.70
C LYS A 123 -27.07 48.34 -46.18
N LYS A 124 -27.59 49.35 -45.50
CA LYS A 124 -27.51 49.55 -44.03
C LYS A 124 -27.94 48.32 -43.20
N TYR A 125 -28.87 47.50 -43.71
CA TYR A 125 -29.30 46.28 -43.02
C TYR A 125 -28.22 45.18 -42.98
N LEU A 126 -27.36 45.08 -44.01
CA LEU A 126 -26.24 44.14 -44.04
C LEU A 126 -25.19 44.49 -42.99
N LEU A 127 -24.99 45.78 -42.76
CA LEU A 127 -24.07 46.30 -41.75
C LEU A 127 -24.56 45.98 -40.32
N LYS A 128 -25.89 46.04 -40.09
CA LYS A 128 -26.50 45.59 -38.82
C LYS A 128 -26.34 44.09 -38.62
N GLN A 129 -26.56 43.29 -39.65
CA GLN A 129 -26.38 41.83 -39.59
C GLN A 129 -24.92 41.41 -39.39
N LEU A 130 -23.97 42.15 -39.97
CA LEU A 130 -22.54 41.89 -39.79
C LEU A 130 -22.10 42.16 -38.35
N LYS A 131 -22.61 43.23 -37.72
CA LYS A 131 -22.35 43.50 -36.29
C LYS A 131 -22.86 42.39 -35.39
N GLN A 132 -24.08 41.91 -35.63
CA GLN A 132 -24.65 40.80 -34.86
C GLN A 132 -23.85 39.51 -35.01
N VAL A 133 -23.46 39.15 -36.24
CA VAL A 133 -22.64 37.95 -36.47
C VAL A 133 -21.23 38.09 -35.88
N LYS A 134 -20.69 39.31 -35.82
CA LYS A 134 -19.42 39.58 -35.14
C LYS A 134 -19.53 39.26 -33.64
N GLU A 135 -20.56 39.80 -32.98
CA GLU A 135 -20.85 39.50 -31.57
C GLU A 135 -21.04 38.00 -31.32
N ASP A 136 -21.76 37.30 -32.21
CA ASP A 136 -21.97 35.84 -32.11
C ASP A 136 -20.66 35.04 -32.21
N VAL A 137 -19.71 35.49 -33.04
CA VAL A 137 -18.37 34.88 -33.19
C VAL A 137 -17.53 35.13 -31.94
N GLU A 138 -17.54 36.35 -31.40
CA GLU A 138 -16.81 36.66 -30.17
C GLU A 138 -17.36 35.87 -28.98
N GLN A 139 -18.67 35.70 -28.87
CA GLN A 139 -19.28 34.88 -27.83
C GLN A 139 -18.90 33.40 -27.98
N ALA A 140 -18.91 32.86 -29.20
CA ALA A 140 -18.48 31.48 -29.45
C ALA A 140 -16.99 31.26 -29.18
N LYS A 141 -16.15 32.25 -29.50
CA LYS A 141 -14.73 32.24 -29.16
C LYS A 141 -14.51 32.18 -27.65
N GLN A 142 -15.19 33.04 -26.88
CA GLN A 142 -15.10 33.03 -25.42
C GLN A 142 -15.59 31.70 -24.82
N ASN A 143 -16.66 31.13 -25.38
CA ASN A 143 -17.14 29.81 -24.97
C ASN A 143 -16.10 28.73 -25.24
N PHE A 144 -15.49 28.71 -26.43
CA PHE A 144 -14.40 27.78 -26.75
C PHE A 144 -13.21 27.93 -25.80
N GLU A 145 -12.73 29.15 -25.55
CA GLU A 145 -11.63 29.43 -24.62
C GLU A 145 -11.96 28.95 -23.20
N THR A 146 -13.20 29.14 -22.76
CA THR A 146 -13.70 28.64 -21.47
C THR A 146 -13.67 27.12 -21.40
N LYS A 147 -14.18 26.43 -22.44
CA LYS A 147 -14.17 24.96 -22.48
C LYS A 147 -12.74 24.41 -22.57
N GLN A 148 -11.85 25.09 -23.30
CA GLN A 148 -10.45 24.72 -23.40
C GLN A 148 -9.72 24.88 -22.06
N SER A 149 -10.02 25.92 -21.29
CA SER A 149 -9.50 26.09 -19.92
C SER A 149 -9.94 24.95 -19.00
N ILE A 150 -11.21 24.52 -19.10
CA ILE A 150 -11.71 23.36 -18.36
C ILE A 150 -10.94 22.08 -18.73
N VAL A 151 -10.64 21.85 -20.02
CA VAL A 151 -9.80 20.72 -20.46
C VAL A 151 -8.42 20.78 -19.80
N ALA A 152 -7.77 21.94 -19.80
CA ALA A 152 -6.46 22.11 -19.17
C ALA A 152 -6.52 21.78 -17.66
N GLN A 153 -7.56 22.25 -16.96
CA GLN A 153 -7.78 21.93 -15.55
C GLN A 153 -7.97 20.42 -15.32
N LYS A 154 -8.74 19.75 -16.18
CA LYS A 154 -8.95 18.29 -16.09
C LYS A 154 -7.67 17.51 -16.38
N LYS A 155 -6.83 17.98 -17.31
CA LYS A 155 -5.52 17.37 -17.59
C LYS A 155 -4.57 17.47 -16.39
N LEU A 156 -4.55 18.60 -15.69
CA LEU A 156 -3.79 18.74 -14.43
C LEU A 156 -4.30 17.75 -13.36
N GLN A 157 -5.63 17.58 -13.24
CA GLN A 157 -6.21 16.59 -12.32
C GLN A 157 -5.81 15.15 -12.70
N LEU A 158 -5.79 14.83 -14.00
CA LEU A 158 -5.32 13.54 -14.50
C LEU A 158 -3.84 13.32 -14.16
N GLN A 159 -2.98 14.30 -14.42
CA GLN A 159 -1.56 14.22 -14.10
C GLN A 159 -1.35 13.96 -12.60
N HIS A 160 -2.02 14.75 -11.75
CA HIS A 160 -1.94 14.54 -10.30
C HIS A 160 -2.41 13.14 -9.87
N SER A 161 -3.47 12.62 -10.50
CA SER A 161 -3.93 11.24 -10.23
C SER A 161 -2.95 10.17 -10.70
N GLN A 162 -2.19 10.42 -11.77
CA GLN A 162 -1.14 9.52 -12.26
C GLN A 162 0.06 9.51 -11.31
N GLU A 163 0.49 10.68 -10.84
CA GLU A 163 1.55 10.82 -9.82
C GLU A 163 1.13 10.10 -8.53
N THR A 164 -0.11 10.29 -8.08
CA THR A 164 -0.67 9.62 -6.90
C THR A 164 -0.70 8.09 -7.07
N LEU A 165 -1.05 7.59 -8.26
CA LEU A 165 -1.03 6.17 -8.55
C LEU A 165 0.39 5.61 -8.50
N ALA A 166 1.36 6.30 -9.10
CA ALA A 166 2.77 5.89 -9.08
C ALA A 166 3.31 5.81 -7.64
N ALA A 167 3.07 6.86 -6.84
CA ALA A 167 3.46 6.88 -5.43
C ALA A 167 2.76 5.77 -4.61
N THR A 168 1.49 5.50 -4.89
CA THR A 168 0.75 4.41 -4.23
C THR A 168 1.37 3.05 -4.57
N ILE A 169 1.70 2.80 -5.84
CA ILE A 169 2.33 1.55 -6.28
C ILE A 169 3.67 1.37 -5.57
N GLU A 170 4.51 2.41 -5.52
CA GLU A 170 5.81 2.36 -4.85
C GLU A 170 5.67 2.07 -3.34
N MET A 171 4.79 2.79 -2.64
CA MET A 171 4.54 2.57 -1.21
C MET A 171 4.04 1.16 -0.93
N GLN A 172 3.13 0.64 -1.77
CA GLN A 172 2.57 -0.69 -1.58
C GLN A 172 3.56 -1.80 -1.94
N ASP A 173 4.43 -1.61 -2.94
CA ASP A 173 5.49 -2.56 -3.27
C ASP A 173 6.50 -2.67 -2.11
N ASN A 174 6.94 -1.53 -1.56
CA ASN A 174 7.81 -1.50 -0.38
C ASN A 174 7.20 -2.26 0.81
N ARG A 175 5.89 -2.09 1.03
CA ARG A 175 5.16 -2.78 2.11
C ARG A 175 5.07 -4.28 1.86
N LEU A 176 4.84 -4.70 0.61
CA LEU A 176 4.82 -6.11 0.22
C LEU A 176 6.20 -6.75 0.38
N GLN A 177 7.26 -6.07 -0.07
CA GLN A 177 8.64 -6.54 0.08
C GLN A 177 9.05 -6.66 1.55
N ALA A 178 8.68 -5.70 2.40
CA ALA A 178 8.95 -5.77 3.83
C ALA A 178 8.25 -6.98 4.48
N ALA A 179 6.98 -7.23 4.14
CA ALA A 179 6.24 -8.40 4.62
C ALA A 179 6.85 -9.72 4.11
N LYS A 180 7.32 -9.76 2.85
CA LYS A 180 8.02 -10.92 2.27
C LYS A 180 9.32 -11.21 3.03
N LYS A 181 10.15 -10.19 3.26
CA LYS A 181 11.40 -10.31 4.03
C LYS A 181 11.14 -10.83 5.45
N ALA A 182 10.09 -10.35 6.10
CA ALA A 182 9.71 -10.83 7.44
C ALA A 182 9.34 -12.33 7.44
N CYS A 183 8.67 -12.83 6.40
CA CYS A 183 8.43 -14.27 6.22
C CYS A 183 9.74 -15.05 6.02
N GLU A 184 10.64 -14.56 5.18
CA GLU A 184 11.93 -15.22 4.91
C GLU A 184 12.81 -15.29 6.17
N ILE A 185 12.84 -14.21 6.97
CA ILE A 185 13.55 -14.18 8.26
C ILE A 185 12.95 -15.22 9.22
N ALA A 186 11.62 -15.25 9.36
CA ALA A 186 10.96 -16.21 10.23
C ALA A 186 11.22 -17.67 9.79
N GLN A 187 11.23 -17.94 8.48
CA GLN A 187 11.55 -19.26 7.92
C GLN A 187 12.99 -19.66 8.24
N THR A 188 13.93 -18.74 8.10
CA THR A 188 15.35 -18.94 8.44
C THR A 188 15.52 -19.23 9.93
N GLU A 189 14.87 -18.44 10.79
CA GLU A 189 14.88 -18.68 12.25
C GLU A 189 14.30 -20.05 12.61
N GLN A 190 13.21 -20.47 11.96
CA GLN A 190 12.64 -21.80 12.15
C GLN A 190 13.63 -22.89 11.75
N GLN A 191 14.29 -22.75 10.60
CA GLN A 191 15.27 -23.72 10.13
C GLN A 191 16.46 -23.83 11.11
N ASN A 192 16.95 -22.70 11.61
CA ASN A 192 18.01 -22.67 12.62
C ASN A 192 17.57 -23.32 13.94
N ALA A 193 16.35 -23.06 14.40
CA ALA A 193 15.80 -23.66 15.61
C ALA A 193 15.61 -25.18 15.46
N ILE A 194 15.23 -25.67 14.27
CA ILE A 194 15.17 -27.11 13.96
C ILE A 194 16.57 -27.72 14.00
N LEU A 195 17.55 -27.13 13.33
CA LEU A 195 18.94 -27.62 13.33
C LEU A 195 19.50 -27.69 14.76
N TYR A 196 19.26 -26.64 15.56
CA TYR A 196 19.64 -26.62 16.97
C TYR A 196 18.92 -27.71 17.79
N ALA A 197 17.60 -27.90 17.63
CA ALA A 197 16.89 -28.98 18.32
C ALA A 197 17.39 -30.38 17.93
N THR A 198 17.82 -30.54 16.68
CA THR A 198 18.29 -31.83 16.15
C THR A 198 19.67 -32.20 16.72
N SER A 199 20.52 -31.21 17.04
CA SER A 199 21.84 -31.45 17.65
C SER A 199 21.79 -31.94 19.11
N TYR A 200 20.65 -31.76 19.80
CA TYR A 200 20.38 -32.36 21.13
C TYR A 200 19.54 -33.64 21.06
N ALA A 201 19.11 -34.04 19.87
CA ALA A 201 18.36 -35.28 19.65
C ALA A 201 19.26 -36.47 19.27
N ALA A 202 20.46 -36.21 18.75
CA ALA A 202 21.54 -37.17 18.50
C ALA A 202 22.36 -37.46 19.78
#